data_AF-A0A1M6T9A4-F1
#
_entry.id   AF-A0A1M6T9A4-F1
#
_cell.length_a   1.000
_cell.length_b   1.000
_cell.length_c   1.000
_cell.angle_alpha   90.00
_cell.angle_beta   90.00
_cell.angle_gamma   90.00
#
_symmetry.space_group_name_H-M   'P 1'
#
loop_
_entity.id
_entity.type
_entity.pdbx_description
1 polymer ?
#
loop_
_entity_poly.entity_id
_entity_poly.type
_entity_poly.pdbx_seq_one_letter_code
_entity_poly.pdbx_strand_id
1 'polypeptide(L)'
;MPTFAETQKNSRQQWEAFWKSGGAVDFGGTPDPRAKELERRVVLSQYLTKLQGAGSQPPQETGLVLNSWYGRPHLEMHWWHSAHFALWGRTPLLEKSLTWYARPDVRAEARKIAQRQGYDGVRWQKMTDPWGQEGPSSVGAFLIWQQPHFIYFAEQAYRAHPDAATLQLYQDRVAATADFMASFPFYEKDKGRYILGPGVIPAQERFKAEQTFNPTFELVYWHWALSTAQQWRVRQGQPRSPKYDDVLAKLSKLPQEGGVYLATESAPDSYTNPEFKTDHPSVLGALGIMPATGQQDAATMRRTFDLVWKDWSWDKTWGWDFPMTSMTANRTGLPDKAVDALLMPVRTNTYLPSGHNYQEGRLPIYLPGNGGLLAAVALMCAGYDGAPTANPGIPKGWTVKWEGLSKMP
;
A
#
# COMPACT_ATOMS: atom_id res chain seq x y z
N MET A 1 -25.14 0.55 27.58
CA MET A 1 -25.04 -0.45 26.49
C MET A 1 -26.39 -0.52 25.79
N PRO A 2 -26.44 -0.57 24.45
CA PRO A 2 -27.70 -0.73 23.72
C PRO A 2 -28.37 -2.08 24.07
N THR A 3 -29.68 -2.14 23.93
CA THR A 3 -30.46 -3.37 24.06
C THR A 3 -30.21 -4.32 22.88
N PHE A 4 -30.63 -5.59 23.01
CA PHE A 4 -30.58 -6.54 21.91
C PHE A 4 -31.36 -6.04 20.68
N ALA A 5 -32.58 -5.51 20.88
CA ALA A 5 -33.42 -5.03 19.79
C ALA A 5 -32.77 -3.86 19.04
N GLU A 6 -32.16 -2.91 19.76
CA GLU A 6 -31.43 -1.80 19.16
C GLU A 6 -30.19 -2.28 18.39
N THR A 7 -29.44 -3.21 18.97
CA THR A 7 -28.24 -3.78 18.33
C THR A 7 -28.60 -4.56 17.06
N GLN A 8 -29.65 -5.38 17.10
CA GLN A 8 -30.13 -6.13 15.93
C GLN A 8 -30.61 -5.18 14.82
N LYS A 9 -31.39 -4.16 15.18
CA LYS A 9 -31.86 -3.14 14.23
C LYS A 9 -30.69 -2.41 13.59
N ASN A 10 -29.72 -1.95 14.39
CA ASN A 10 -28.52 -1.28 13.89
C ASN A 10 -27.72 -2.19 12.95
N SER A 11 -27.46 -3.45 13.33
CA SER A 11 -26.72 -4.40 12.50
C SER A 11 -27.36 -4.59 11.13
N ARG A 12 -28.68 -4.83 11.06
CA ARG A 12 -29.41 -4.98 9.79
C ARG A 12 -29.28 -3.73 8.91
N GLN A 13 -29.50 -2.55 9.48
CA GLN A 13 -29.43 -1.29 8.75
C GLN A 13 -28.02 -0.99 8.23
N GLN A 14 -26.99 -1.23 9.06
CA GLN A 14 -25.61 -0.92 8.69
C GLN A 14 -25.05 -1.89 7.65
N TRP A 15 -25.43 -3.18 7.70
CA TRP A 15 -25.04 -4.13 6.66
C TRP A 15 -25.75 -3.86 5.34
N GLU A 16 -27.04 -3.57 5.36
CA GLU A 16 -27.77 -3.16 4.15
C GLU A 16 -27.15 -1.89 3.54
N ALA A 17 -26.86 -0.88 4.36
CA ALA A 17 -26.21 0.35 3.90
C ALA A 17 -24.81 0.08 3.34
N PHE A 18 -24.02 -0.83 3.94
CA PHE A 18 -22.69 -1.18 3.44
C PHE A 18 -22.75 -1.83 2.04
N TRP A 19 -23.64 -2.80 1.84
CA TRP A 19 -23.77 -3.49 0.56
C TRP A 19 -24.42 -2.64 -0.53
N LYS A 20 -25.29 -1.69 -0.15
CA LYS A 20 -25.90 -0.71 -1.07
C LYS A 20 -25.05 0.55 -1.28
N SER A 21 -23.89 0.66 -0.63
CA SER A 21 -22.97 1.80 -0.81
C SER A 21 -21.64 1.34 -1.37
N GLY A 22 -20.95 2.24 -2.06
CA GLY A 22 -19.65 1.95 -2.69
C GLY A 22 -19.78 1.04 -3.91
N GLY A 23 -18.73 0.26 -4.17
CA GLY A 23 -18.61 -0.52 -5.39
C GLY A 23 -19.03 -1.99 -5.28
N ALA A 24 -19.36 -2.54 -6.44
CA ALA A 24 -19.64 -3.96 -6.68
C ALA A 24 -18.99 -4.37 -8.01
N VAL A 25 -18.62 -5.65 -8.11
CA VAL A 25 -18.06 -6.25 -9.33
C VAL A 25 -18.78 -7.57 -9.58
N ASP A 26 -19.24 -7.77 -10.80
CA ASP A 26 -19.94 -8.95 -11.30
C ASP A 26 -19.10 -9.55 -12.43
N PHE A 27 -18.59 -10.76 -12.18
CA PHE A 27 -17.87 -11.58 -13.15
C PHE A 27 -18.76 -12.71 -13.72
N GLY A 28 -20.04 -12.77 -13.37
CA GLY A 28 -20.97 -13.85 -13.72
C GLY A 28 -21.23 -14.04 -15.21
N GLY A 29 -20.93 -13.02 -16.03
CA GLY A 29 -20.94 -13.11 -17.49
C GLY A 29 -19.71 -13.82 -18.09
N THR A 30 -18.74 -14.21 -17.27
CA THR A 30 -17.49 -14.83 -17.71
C THR A 30 -17.55 -16.36 -17.57
N PRO A 31 -17.35 -17.13 -18.66
CA PRO A 31 -17.39 -18.59 -18.62
C PRO A 31 -16.13 -19.23 -18.01
N ASP A 32 -15.02 -18.49 -17.93
CA ASP A 32 -13.78 -18.94 -17.31
C ASP A 32 -14.01 -19.30 -15.83
N PRO A 33 -13.72 -20.52 -15.37
CA PRO A 33 -13.97 -20.94 -13.99
C PRO A 33 -13.23 -20.08 -12.94
N ARG A 34 -12.12 -19.44 -13.32
CA ARG A 34 -11.37 -18.51 -12.47
C ARG A 34 -12.21 -17.31 -12.04
N ALA A 35 -13.18 -16.90 -12.85
CA ALA A 35 -14.06 -15.77 -12.57
C ALA A 35 -14.90 -16.00 -11.30
N LYS A 36 -15.46 -17.20 -11.13
CA LYS A 36 -16.27 -17.57 -9.96
C LYS A 36 -15.44 -17.54 -8.67
N GLU A 37 -14.22 -18.04 -8.74
CA GLU A 37 -13.31 -18.03 -7.59
C GLU A 37 -12.87 -16.60 -7.24
N LEU A 38 -12.55 -15.77 -8.24
CA LEU A 38 -12.20 -14.37 -8.00
C LEU A 38 -13.37 -13.59 -7.38
N GLU A 39 -14.58 -13.77 -7.90
CA GLU A 39 -15.81 -13.16 -7.34
C GLU A 39 -16.04 -13.57 -5.88
N ARG A 40 -15.90 -14.87 -5.57
CA ARG A 40 -15.98 -15.37 -4.19
C ARG A 40 -14.97 -14.66 -3.28
N ARG A 41 -13.71 -14.55 -3.70
CA ARG A 41 -12.66 -13.87 -2.91
C ARG A 41 -12.99 -12.39 -2.72
N VAL A 42 -13.49 -11.71 -3.75
CA VAL A 42 -13.89 -10.29 -3.70
C VAL A 42 -15.02 -10.08 -2.70
N VAL A 43 -16.12 -10.82 -2.82
CA VAL A 43 -17.30 -10.66 -1.95
C VAL A 43 -16.93 -10.91 -0.50
N LEU A 44 -16.23 -12.02 -0.22
CA LEU A 44 -15.84 -12.35 1.15
C LEU A 44 -14.80 -11.36 1.71
N SER A 45 -13.87 -10.87 0.89
CA SER A 45 -12.90 -9.87 1.34
C SER A 45 -13.58 -8.55 1.71
N GLN A 46 -14.58 -8.11 0.95
CA GLN A 46 -15.35 -6.90 1.30
C GLN A 46 -16.03 -7.03 2.67
N TYR A 47 -16.63 -8.20 2.94
CA TYR A 47 -17.22 -8.51 4.23
C TYR A 47 -16.19 -8.47 5.36
N LEU A 48 -15.06 -9.15 5.17
CA LEU A 48 -14.02 -9.29 6.19
C LEU A 48 -13.33 -7.98 6.51
N THR A 49 -12.91 -7.19 5.51
CA THR A 49 -12.23 -5.92 5.76
C THR A 49 -13.17 -4.91 6.42
N LYS A 50 -14.46 -4.91 6.06
CA LYS A 50 -15.47 -4.10 6.77
C LYS A 50 -15.61 -4.49 8.23
N LEU A 51 -15.71 -5.78 8.53
CA LEU A 51 -15.90 -6.29 9.89
C LEU A 51 -14.66 -6.05 10.77
N GLN A 52 -13.47 -6.22 10.19
CA GLN A 52 -12.23 -6.38 10.94
C GLN A 52 -11.28 -5.17 10.87
N GLY A 53 -11.45 -4.29 9.87
CA GLY A 53 -10.49 -3.23 9.54
C GLY A 53 -11.07 -1.83 9.40
N ALA A 54 -12.38 -1.64 9.54
CA ALA A 54 -13.05 -0.33 9.35
C ALA A 54 -13.22 0.50 10.65
N GLY A 55 -12.32 0.28 11.63
CA GLY A 55 -12.31 0.96 12.92
C GLY A 55 -11.66 2.34 12.89
N SER A 56 -11.56 2.98 14.06
CA SER A 56 -10.89 4.29 14.23
C SER A 56 -9.39 4.19 14.51
N GLN A 57 -8.82 2.98 14.46
CA GLN A 57 -7.40 2.70 14.67
C GLN A 57 -6.90 1.86 13.49
N PRO A 58 -5.63 2.03 13.09
CA PRO A 58 -5.02 1.12 12.12
C PRO A 58 -5.13 -0.32 12.65
N PRO A 59 -5.59 -1.28 11.83
CA PRO A 59 -5.78 -2.65 12.27
C PRO A 59 -4.44 -3.37 12.49
N GLN A 60 -4.45 -4.40 13.32
CA GLN A 60 -3.43 -5.44 13.25
C GLN A 60 -3.68 -6.36 12.04
N GLU A 61 -2.68 -7.13 11.65
CA GLU A 61 -2.66 -7.92 10.40
C GLU A 61 -3.76 -9.01 10.34
N THR A 62 -4.25 -9.49 11.49
CA THR A 62 -5.37 -10.44 11.63
C THR A 62 -6.70 -9.79 12.00
N GLY A 63 -6.78 -8.45 12.03
CA GLY A 63 -7.98 -7.72 12.43
C GLY A 63 -8.34 -7.95 13.89
N LEU A 64 -9.59 -8.28 14.19
CA LEU A 64 -10.09 -8.52 15.55
C LEU A 64 -10.22 -10.01 15.89
N VAL A 65 -9.66 -10.92 15.08
CA VAL A 65 -9.90 -12.37 15.21
C VAL A 65 -8.95 -13.04 16.21
N LEU A 66 -7.64 -12.85 16.03
CA LEU A 66 -6.60 -13.46 16.86
C LEU A 66 -5.39 -12.54 16.95
N ASN A 67 -4.55 -12.72 17.96
CA ASN A 67 -3.35 -11.92 18.12
C ASN A 67 -2.26 -12.45 17.19
N SER A 68 -1.93 -11.66 16.18
CA SER A 68 -0.72 -11.84 15.38
C SER A 68 0.22 -10.67 15.67
N TRP A 69 1.54 -10.89 15.64
CA TRP A 69 2.54 -9.87 16.00
C TRP A 69 2.14 -9.04 17.25
N TYR A 70 1.89 -9.75 18.35
CA TYR A 70 1.49 -9.18 19.65
C TYR A 70 0.11 -8.48 19.69
N GLY A 71 -0.75 -8.67 18.69
CA GLY A 71 -2.07 -8.03 18.71
C GLY A 71 -2.04 -6.55 18.31
N ARG A 72 -0.93 -6.08 17.72
CA ARG A 72 -0.63 -4.65 17.59
C ARG A 72 -0.88 -4.11 16.19
N PRO A 73 -1.32 -2.84 16.05
CA PRO A 73 -1.36 -2.16 14.76
C PRO A 73 -0.01 -2.17 14.03
N HIS A 74 -0.02 -2.53 12.75
CA HIS A 74 1.14 -2.47 11.86
C HIS A 74 0.88 -1.40 10.80
N LEU A 75 1.51 -0.22 10.95
CA LEU A 75 1.27 0.89 10.03
C LEU A 75 1.73 0.58 8.61
N GLU A 76 2.77 -0.25 8.46
CA GLU A 76 3.21 -0.73 7.15
C GLU A 76 2.11 -1.53 6.42
N MET A 77 1.26 -2.24 7.17
CA MET A 77 0.14 -2.97 6.59
C MET A 77 -1.10 -2.11 6.42
N HIS A 78 -1.12 -0.89 6.97
CA HIS A 78 -2.31 -0.04 6.95
C HIS A 78 -2.77 0.24 5.51
N TRP A 79 -1.84 0.38 4.56
CA TRP A 79 -2.19 0.55 3.15
C TRP A 79 -2.97 -0.66 2.62
N TRP A 80 -2.44 -1.86 2.86
CA TRP A 80 -3.07 -3.11 2.45
C TRP A 80 -4.44 -3.33 3.08
N HIS A 81 -4.63 -2.89 4.32
CA HIS A 81 -5.92 -2.99 5.00
C HIS A 81 -6.97 -1.99 4.50
N SER A 82 -6.57 -0.75 4.20
CA SER A 82 -7.52 0.37 4.17
C SER A 82 -7.57 1.13 2.84
N ALA A 83 -6.54 1.07 2.00
CA ALA A 83 -6.50 1.82 0.74
C ALA A 83 -7.70 1.49 -0.16
N HIS A 84 -8.12 0.23 -0.15
CA HIS A 84 -9.24 -0.24 -0.95
C HIS A 84 -10.58 0.43 -0.57
N PHE A 85 -10.78 0.94 0.66
CA PHE A 85 -12.06 1.56 1.02
C PHE A 85 -12.38 2.77 0.15
N ALA A 86 -11.41 3.64 -0.10
CA ALA A 86 -11.59 4.77 -1.02
C ALA A 86 -11.78 4.31 -2.48
N LEU A 87 -11.00 3.30 -2.90
CA LEU A 87 -11.10 2.72 -4.26
C LEU A 87 -12.44 2.03 -4.53
N TRP A 88 -13.13 1.59 -3.48
CA TRP A 88 -14.44 0.95 -3.55
C TRP A 88 -15.58 1.92 -3.19
N GLY A 89 -15.35 3.24 -3.28
CA GLY A 89 -16.41 4.24 -3.06
C GLY A 89 -16.89 4.33 -1.61
N ARG A 90 -16.08 3.90 -0.65
CA ARG A 90 -16.38 3.89 0.80
C ARG A 90 -15.34 4.69 1.58
N THR A 91 -14.92 5.84 1.04
CA THR A 91 -13.96 6.77 1.66
C THR A 91 -14.23 7.05 3.15
N PRO A 92 -15.49 7.23 3.61
CA PRO A 92 -15.76 7.43 5.04
C PRO A 92 -15.32 6.28 5.96
N LEU A 93 -15.03 5.07 5.43
CA LEU A 93 -14.44 3.98 6.20
C LEU A 93 -12.92 4.11 6.34
N LEU A 94 -12.24 4.60 5.31
CA LEU A 94 -10.82 4.96 5.38
C LEU A 94 -10.61 6.12 6.38
N GLU A 95 -11.42 7.17 6.27
CA GLU A 95 -11.26 8.40 7.07
C GLU A 95 -11.37 8.15 8.58
N LYS A 96 -12.10 7.11 8.99
CA LYS A 96 -12.19 6.71 10.40
C LYS A 96 -10.82 6.41 10.98
N SER A 97 -9.99 5.63 10.30
CA SER A 97 -8.64 5.31 10.78
C SER A 97 -7.69 6.51 10.65
N LEU A 98 -7.97 7.46 9.74
CA LEU A 98 -7.20 8.70 9.62
C LEU A 98 -7.32 9.63 10.82
N THR A 99 -8.40 9.49 11.60
CA THR A 99 -8.55 10.22 12.88
C THR A 99 -7.49 9.83 13.89
N TRP A 100 -6.93 8.61 13.82
CA TRP A 100 -5.84 8.17 14.69
C TRP A 100 -4.59 9.04 14.54
N TYR A 101 -4.19 9.33 13.28
CA TYR A 101 -3.06 10.22 12.98
C TYR A 101 -3.28 11.66 13.44
N ALA A 102 -4.54 12.06 13.68
CA ALA A 102 -4.90 13.40 14.16
C ALA A 102 -4.83 13.54 15.68
N ARG A 103 -4.79 12.44 16.43
CA ARG A 103 -4.81 12.49 17.89
C ARG A 103 -3.56 13.18 18.45
N PRO A 104 -3.69 14.06 19.45
CA PRO A 104 -2.55 14.79 20.02
C PRO A 104 -1.46 13.90 20.60
N ASP A 105 -1.84 12.81 21.28
CA ASP A 105 -0.91 11.85 21.88
C ASP A 105 -0.11 11.09 20.82
N VAL A 106 -0.79 10.56 19.80
CA VAL A 106 -0.15 9.87 18.66
C VAL A 106 0.83 10.80 17.93
N ARG A 107 0.43 12.04 17.66
CA ARG A 107 1.30 13.04 17.01
C ARG A 107 2.49 13.42 17.88
N ALA A 108 2.31 13.52 19.19
CA ALA A 108 3.38 13.82 20.12
C ALA A 108 4.44 12.71 20.11
N GLU A 109 4.03 11.44 20.15
CA GLU A 109 4.96 10.30 20.06
C GLU A 109 5.69 10.26 18.71
N ALA A 110 4.97 10.39 17.58
CA ALA A 110 5.60 10.41 16.26
C ALA A 110 6.63 11.55 16.10
N ARG A 111 6.37 12.72 16.71
CA ARG A 111 7.32 13.84 16.75
C ARG A 111 8.53 13.54 17.63
N LYS A 112 8.33 12.94 18.82
CA LYS A 112 9.45 12.55 19.70
C LYS A 112 10.39 11.57 19.01
N ILE A 113 9.84 10.64 18.22
CA ILE A 113 10.66 9.68 17.46
C ILE A 113 11.50 10.39 16.40
N ALA A 114 10.89 11.29 15.61
CA ALA A 114 11.63 12.09 14.63
C ALA A 114 12.75 12.90 15.30
N GLN A 115 12.44 13.62 16.39
CA GLN A 115 13.40 14.41 17.14
C GLN A 115 14.55 13.56 17.71
N ARG A 116 14.24 12.41 18.32
CA ARG A 116 15.23 11.47 18.87
C ARG A 116 16.23 11.01 17.81
N GLN A 117 15.81 10.95 16.56
CA GLN A 117 16.62 10.51 15.43
C GLN A 117 17.23 11.66 14.62
N GLY A 118 16.98 12.91 15.01
CA GLY A 118 17.52 14.09 14.34
C GLY A 118 16.79 14.51 13.06
N TYR A 119 15.52 14.11 12.89
CA TYR A 119 14.70 14.46 11.74
C TYR A 119 13.59 15.46 12.09
N ASP A 120 13.13 16.18 11.07
CA ASP A 120 12.00 17.11 11.19
C ASP A 120 10.66 16.37 11.18
N GLY A 121 9.57 17.10 11.44
CA GLY A 121 8.21 16.60 11.21
C GLY A 121 7.78 15.50 12.19
N VAL A 122 7.17 14.43 11.65
CA VAL A 122 6.70 13.27 12.41
C VAL A 122 7.15 11.97 11.75
N ARG A 123 7.68 11.03 12.54
CA ARG A 123 8.02 9.68 12.07
C ARG A 123 6.96 8.69 12.52
N TRP A 124 6.27 8.08 11.57
CA TRP A 124 5.28 7.04 11.82
C TRP A 124 5.98 5.70 12.09
N GLN A 125 5.57 5.03 13.16
CA GLN A 125 6.15 3.78 13.65
C GLN A 125 5.77 2.60 12.72
N LYS A 126 6.64 1.59 12.58
CA LYS A 126 6.27 0.34 11.86
C LYS A 126 5.11 -0.36 12.59
N MET A 127 5.36 -0.75 13.83
CA MET A 127 4.41 -1.40 14.73
C MET A 127 4.13 -0.45 15.88
N THR A 128 2.85 -0.27 16.22
CA THR A 128 2.45 0.68 17.25
C THR A 128 1.39 0.11 18.18
N ASP A 129 0.95 0.90 19.14
CA ASP A 129 -0.19 0.61 19.99
C ASP A 129 -1.33 1.60 19.70
N PRO A 130 -2.51 1.43 20.33
CA PRO A 130 -3.61 2.36 20.16
C PRO A 130 -3.28 3.83 20.47
N TRP A 131 -2.22 4.14 21.21
CA TRP A 131 -1.81 5.48 21.65
C TRP A 131 -0.59 6.03 20.90
N GLY A 132 -0.06 5.31 19.90
CA GLY A 132 1.07 5.78 19.10
C GLY A 132 2.44 5.44 19.68
N GLN A 133 2.55 4.60 20.71
CA GLN A 133 3.86 4.16 21.18
C GLN A 133 4.49 3.17 20.19
N GLU A 134 5.81 3.21 20.05
CA GLU A 134 6.57 2.27 19.22
C GLU A 134 6.58 0.89 19.88
N GLY A 135 6.20 -0.14 19.12
CA GLY A 135 6.27 -1.53 19.57
C GLY A 135 7.67 -2.14 19.41
N PRO A 136 8.07 -3.10 20.26
CA PRO A 136 9.38 -3.74 20.16
C PRO A 136 9.51 -4.54 18.86
N SER A 137 10.53 -4.24 18.06
CA SER A 137 10.80 -4.93 16.79
C SER A 137 12.28 -4.83 16.45
N SER A 138 12.89 -5.94 15.99
CA SER A 138 14.27 -5.95 15.51
C SER A 138 14.46 -5.18 14.21
N VAL A 139 13.37 -4.93 13.47
CA VAL A 139 13.39 -4.26 12.16
C VAL A 139 12.69 -2.91 12.19
N GLY A 140 11.72 -2.70 13.09
CA GLY A 140 10.80 -1.56 13.07
C GLY A 140 11.43 -0.17 13.00
N ALA A 141 12.58 0.03 13.65
CA ALA A 141 13.30 1.30 13.63
C ALA A 141 14.02 1.60 12.29
N PHE A 142 14.06 0.65 11.35
CA PHE A 142 14.72 0.77 10.06
C PHE A 142 13.76 0.78 8.87
N LEU A 143 12.50 0.37 9.05
CA LEU A 143 11.50 0.49 7.98
C LEU A 143 10.98 1.92 7.87
N ILE A 144 10.83 2.35 6.62
CA ILE A 144 10.37 3.69 6.26
C ILE A 144 9.22 3.69 5.26
N TRP A 145 8.85 2.56 4.66
CA TRP A 145 7.87 2.49 3.58
C TRP A 145 6.42 2.72 4.05
N GLN A 146 6.17 2.66 5.36
CA GLN A 146 4.92 3.08 6.01
C GLN A 146 4.76 4.60 6.09
N GLN A 147 5.88 5.34 6.09
CA GLN A 147 5.89 6.78 6.29
C GLN A 147 5.00 7.52 5.27
N PRO A 148 5.04 7.20 3.97
CA PRO A 148 4.27 7.93 2.98
C PRO A 148 2.78 7.55 2.92
N HIS A 149 2.34 6.49 3.61
CA HIS A 149 0.95 6.01 3.57
C HIS A 149 -0.06 7.08 3.95
N PHE A 150 0.23 7.89 4.97
CA PHE A 150 -0.69 8.95 5.38
C PHE A 150 -0.95 9.95 4.24
N ILE A 151 0.09 10.34 3.49
CA ILE A 151 -0.05 11.23 2.33
C ILE A 151 -0.88 10.55 1.24
N TYR A 152 -0.68 9.24 1.02
CA TYR A 152 -1.50 8.46 0.09
C TYR A 152 -2.99 8.49 0.48
N PHE A 153 -3.31 8.22 1.74
CA PHE A 153 -4.70 8.23 2.21
C PHE A 153 -5.34 9.61 2.19
N ALA A 154 -4.59 10.65 2.57
CA ALA A 154 -5.07 12.03 2.49
C ALA A 154 -5.39 12.39 1.03
N GLU A 155 -4.54 12.01 0.07
CA GLU A 155 -4.83 12.22 -1.35
C GLU A 155 -6.05 11.43 -1.82
N GLN A 156 -6.27 10.20 -1.34
CA GLN A 156 -7.51 9.46 -1.62
C GLN A 156 -8.76 10.17 -1.06
N ALA A 157 -8.68 10.72 0.16
CA ALA A 157 -9.76 11.51 0.74
C ALA A 157 -10.04 12.78 -0.09
N TYR A 158 -8.98 13.50 -0.49
CA TYR A 158 -9.11 14.68 -1.36
C TYR A 158 -9.68 14.34 -2.74
N ARG A 159 -9.30 13.21 -3.34
CA ARG A 159 -9.88 12.76 -4.62
C ARG A 159 -11.39 12.49 -4.51
N ALA A 160 -11.86 12.02 -3.35
CA ALA A 160 -13.28 11.83 -3.09
C ALA A 160 -14.01 13.15 -2.74
N HIS A 161 -13.29 14.08 -2.10
CA HIS A 161 -13.80 15.36 -1.61
C HIS A 161 -12.82 16.49 -1.99
N PRO A 162 -12.81 16.97 -3.25
CA PRO A 162 -11.80 17.90 -3.76
C PRO A 162 -12.10 19.34 -3.35
N ASP A 163 -12.22 19.58 -2.05
CA ASP A 163 -12.62 20.86 -1.46
C ASP A 163 -11.60 21.41 -0.46
N ALA A 164 -11.80 22.69 -0.11
CA ALA A 164 -10.94 23.39 0.83
C ALA A 164 -11.00 22.81 2.25
N ALA A 165 -12.16 22.25 2.65
CA ALA A 165 -12.33 21.66 3.98
C ALA A 165 -11.45 20.41 4.15
N THR A 166 -11.38 19.57 3.13
CA THR A 166 -10.53 18.37 3.09
C THR A 166 -9.06 18.74 3.09
N LEU A 167 -8.66 19.74 2.30
CA LEU A 167 -7.30 20.27 2.31
C LEU A 167 -6.92 20.78 3.71
N GLN A 168 -7.75 21.63 4.31
CA GLN A 168 -7.52 22.18 5.64
C GLN A 168 -7.46 21.08 6.72
N LEU A 169 -8.31 20.06 6.61
CA LEU A 169 -8.38 18.97 7.58
C LEU A 169 -7.08 18.18 7.68
N TYR A 170 -6.43 17.90 6.55
CA TYR A 170 -5.26 17.02 6.49
C TYR A 170 -3.92 17.74 6.33
N GLN A 171 -3.90 19.02 5.91
CA GLN A 171 -2.68 19.74 5.52
C GLN A 171 -1.55 19.66 6.55
N ASP A 172 -1.83 19.93 7.82
CA ASP A 172 -0.81 19.94 8.87
C ASP A 172 -0.11 18.58 9.00
N ARG A 173 -0.85 17.49 8.80
CA ARG A 173 -0.32 16.12 8.90
C ARG A 173 0.40 15.71 7.62
N VAL A 174 -0.09 16.16 6.45
CA VAL A 174 0.61 15.98 5.16
C VAL A 174 1.97 16.68 5.22
N ALA A 175 1.99 17.95 5.64
CA ALA A 175 3.21 18.73 5.81
C ALA A 175 4.17 18.09 6.82
N ALA A 176 3.71 17.74 8.02
CA ALA A 176 4.57 17.13 9.03
C ALA A 176 5.13 15.76 8.59
N THR A 177 4.37 14.97 7.83
CA THR A 177 4.85 13.71 7.24
C THR A 177 5.91 13.99 6.17
N ALA A 178 5.68 14.98 5.31
CA ALA A 178 6.60 15.39 4.26
C ALA A 178 7.88 16.04 4.78
N ASP A 179 7.83 16.78 5.90
CA ASP A 179 9.01 17.37 6.55
C ASP A 179 9.99 16.30 7.05
N PHE A 180 9.47 15.23 7.66
CA PHE A 180 10.28 14.05 7.96
C PHE A 180 10.87 13.47 6.67
N MET A 181 10.04 13.26 5.65
CA MET A 181 10.50 12.70 4.39
C MET A 181 11.56 13.56 3.69
N ALA A 182 11.51 14.87 3.82
CA ALA A 182 12.49 15.77 3.22
C ALA A 182 13.77 15.93 4.08
N SER A 183 13.73 15.57 5.36
CA SER A 183 14.90 15.61 6.25
C SER A 183 15.62 14.25 6.38
N PHE A 184 14.93 13.16 6.04
CA PHE A 184 15.47 11.81 6.14
C PHE A 184 16.62 11.48 5.18
N PRO A 185 16.55 11.81 3.87
CA PRO A 185 17.55 11.37 2.90
C PRO A 185 18.93 11.98 3.18
N PHE A 186 19.98 11.17 3.07
CA PHE A 186 21.35 11.64 3.22
C PHE A 186 21.84 12.27 1.89
N TYR A 187 22.43 13.45 1.96
CA TYR A 187 23.02 14.11 0.79
C TYR A 187 24.43 13.61 0.53
N GLU A 188 24.60 12.77 -0.50
CA GLU A 188 25.88 12.29 -0.99
C GLU A 188 26.55 13.39 -1.83
N LYS A 189 27.28 14.29 -1.15
CA LYS A 189 27.87 15.51 -1.74
C LYS A 189 28.67 15.24 -3.01
N ASP A 190 29.48 14.19 -3.02
CA ASP A 190 30.38 13.87 -4.14
C ASP A 190 29.61 13.45 -5.40
N LYS A 191 28.39 12.93 -5.25
CA LYS A 191 27.51 12.53 -6.37
C LYS A 191 26.35 13.49 -6.60
N GLY A 192 26.24 14.56 -5.79
CA GLY A 192 25.20 15.57 -5.91
C GLY A 192 23.77 15.02 -5.79
N ARG A 193 23.56 13.95 -5.00
CA ARG A 193 22.27 13.26 -4.90
C ARG A 193 21.86 12.95 -3.46
N TYR A 194 20.57 12.79 -3.24
CA TYR A 194 20.00 12.27 -2.00
C TYR A 194 19.80 10.75 -2.10
N ILE A 195 20.23 10.03 -1.07
CA ILE A 195 20.05 8.59 -0.93
C ILE A 195 19.12 8.27 0.25
N LEU A 196 18.32 7.21 0.14
CA LEU A 196 17.53 6.66 1.24
C LEU A 196 18.34 5.56 1.94
N GLY A 197 18.94 5.87 3.09
CA GLY A 197 19.89 4.98 3.79
C GLY A 197 21.36 5.42 3.60
N PRO A 198 22.37 4.63 4.02
CA PRO A 198 22.25 3.37 4.75
C PRO A 198 21.49 3.47 6.07
N GLY A 199 21.05 2.33 6.63
CA GLY A 199 20.19 2.31 7.82
C GLY A 199 18.71 2.16 7.49
N VAL A 200 18.38 1.45 6.42
CA VAL A 200 16.98 1.14 6.05
C VAL A 200 16.79 -0.36 5.88
N ILE A 201 15.61 -0.85 6.24
CA ILE A 201 15.15 -2.18 5.82
C ILE A 201 14.04 -1.93 4.81
N PRO A 202 14.16 -2.46 3.58
CA PRO A 202 13.14 -2.26 2.57
C PRO A 202 11.92 -3.11 2.89
N ALA A 203 10.80 -2.84 2.23
CA ALA A 203 9.57 -3.61 2.33
C ALA A 203 9.75 -5.11 2.01
N GLN A 204 10.87 -5.50 1.39
CA GLN A 204 11.25 -6.90 1.18
C GLN A 204 11.79 -7.61 2.43
N GLU A 205 12.29 -6.88 3.44
CA GLU A 205 12.80 -7.42 4.71
C GLU A 205 13.95 -8.44 4.64
N ARG A 206 14.65 -8.56 3.49
CA ARG A 206 15.78 -9.52 3.31
C ARG A 206 17.18 -8.93 3.47
N PHE A 207 17.32 -7.61 3.47
CA PHE A 207 18.63 -6.95 3.44
C PHE A 207 19.04 -6.42 4.82
N LYS A 208 20.36 -6.37 5.06
CA LYS A 208 20.92 -5.87 6.32
C LYS A 208 20.76 -4.36 6.42
N ALA A 209 20.18 -3.88 7.51
CA ALA A 209 19.83 -2.47 7.68
C ALA A 209 21.04 -1.54 7.49
N GLU A 210 22.20 -1.94 8.04
CA GLU A 210 23.42 -1.15 8.10
C GLU A 210 24.06 -0.91 6.73
N GLN A 211 23.71 -1.73 5.74
CA GLN A 211 24.30 -1.72 4.41
C GLN A 211 23.32 -1.27 3.33
N THR A 212 22.02 -1.37 3.60
CA THR A 212 21.00 -1.17 2.58
C THR A 212 20.75 0.30 2.32
N PHE A 213 20.75 0.71 1.04
CA PHE A 213 20.34 2.05 0.65
C PHE A 213 19.68 2.07 -0.74
N ASN A 214 18.85 3.08 -0.99
CA ASN A 214 18.09 3.26 -2.23
C ASN A 214 17.27 2.02 -2.66
N PRO A 215 16.35 1.50 -1.82
CA PRO A 215 15.37 0.53 -2.28
C PRO A 215 14.45 1.11 -3.37
N THR A 216 14.17 0.34 -4.43
CA THR A 216 13.49 0.85 -5.64
C THR A 216 12.06 1.30 -5.37
N PHE A 217 11.27 0.53 -4.61
CA PHE A 217 9.89 0.88 -4.29
C PHE A 217 9.81 2.14 -3.43
N GLU A 218 10.66 2.22 -2.42
CA GLU A 218 10.74 3.32 -1.47
C GLU A 218 11.15 4.60 -2.18
N LEU A 219 12.12 4.57 -3.09
CA LEU A 219 12.50 5.76 -3.89
C LEU A 219 11.31 6.32 -4.66
N VAL A 220 10.53 5.46 -5.32
CA VAL A 220 9.32 5.87 -6.04
C VAL A 220 8.29 6.45 -5.08
N TYR A 221 8.03 5.77 -3.96
CA TYR A 221 7.02 6.22 -3.01
C TYR A 221 7.41 7.56 -2.36
N TRP A 222 8.70 7.73 -2.05
CA TRP A 222 9.24 8.97 -1.51
C TRP A 222 9.02 10.14 -2.46
N HIS A 223 9.39 9.95 -3.73
CA HIS A 223 9.20 10.96 -4.76
C HIS A 223 7.73 11.29 -4.98
N TRP A 224 6.86 10.27 -5.09
CA TRP A 224 5.42 10.48 -5.26
C TRP A 224 4.84 11.28 -4.11
N ALA A 225 5.12 10.89 -2.86
CA ALA A 225 4.52 11.53 -1.70
C ALA A 225 5.05 12.96 -1.46
N LEU A 226 6.34 13.23 -1.68
CA LEU A 226 6.86 14.60 -1.64
C LEU A 226 6.27 15.47 -2.76
N SER A 227 6.10 14.92 -3.96
CA SER A 227 5.43 15.61 -5.07
C SER A 227 3.97 15.92 -4.72
N THR A 228 3.24 14.96 -4.15
CA THR A 228 1.88 15.14 -3.67
C THR A 228 1.81 16.20 -2.58
N ALA A 229 2.71 16.17 -1.59
CA ALA A 229 2.78 17.19 -0.54
C ALA A 229 3.04 18.60 -1.11
N GLN A 230 3.85 18.74 -2.16
CA GLN A 230 3.99 20.00 -2.88
C GLN A 230 2.66 20.45 -3.52
N GLN A 231 1.92 19.54 -4.14
CA GLN A 231 0.61 19.87 -4.72
C GLN A 231 -0.40 20.29 -3.65
N TRP A 232 -0.38 19.67 -2.46
CA TRP A 232 -1.20 20.08 -1.33
C TRP A 232 -0.95 21.52 -0.88
N ARG A 233 0.32 21.97 -0.89
CA ARG A 233 0.68 23.38 -0.64
C ARG A 233 0.12 24.30 -1.72
N VAL A 234 0.35 23.96 -2.99
CA VAL A 234 -0.11 24.78 -4.14
C VAL A 234 -1.63 24.90 -4.18
N ARG A 235 -2.38 23.82 -3.94
CA ARG A 235 -3.85 23.80 -3.88
C ARG A 235 -4.42 24.73 -2.80
N GLN A 236 -3.64 25.06 -1.77
CA GLN A 236 -4.00 26.02 -0.71
C GLN A 236 -3.40 27.41 -0.91
N GLY A 237 -2.84 27.70 -2.09
CA GLY A 237 -2.18 28.99 -2.37
C GLY A 237 -0.89 29.21 -1.57
N GLN A 238 -0.34 28.18 -0.94
CA GLN A 238 0.95 28.27 -0.25
C GLN A 238 2.08 28.16 -1.27
N PRO A 239 3.21 28.87 -1.07
CA PRO A 239 4.38 28.67 -1.90
C PRO A 239 4.90 27.25 -1.76
N ARG A 240 5.46 26.72 -2.85
CA ARG A 240 6.21 25.46 -2.86
C ARG A 240 7.32 25.49 -1.79
N SER A 241 7.57 24.36 -1.14
CA SER A 241 8.70 24.20 -0.22
C SER A 241 10.00 24.03 -1.00
N PRO A 242 10.99 24.93 -0.83
CA PRO A 242 12.29 24.78 -1.51
C PRO A 242 13.03 23.51 -1.10
N LYS A 243 12.87 23.07 0.16
CA LYS A 243 13.47 21.83 0.66
C LYS A 243 12.91 20.60 -0.04
N TYR A 244 11.59 20.57 -0.28
CA TYR A 244 10.96 19.45 -0.97
C TYR A 244 11.41 19.43 -2.44
N ASP A 245 11.48 20.60 -3.08
CA ASP A 245 11.98 20.72 -4.46
C ASP A 245 13.44 20.28 -4.59
N ASP A 246 14.30 20.63 -3.62
CA ASP A 246 15.71 20.22 -3.63
C ASP A 246 15.87 18.69 -3.51
N VAL A 247 15.12 18.07 -2.60
CA VAL A 247 15.12 16.60 -2.45
C VAL A 247 14.56 15.94 -3.70
N LEU A 248 13.42 16.41 -4.24
CA LEU A 248 12.82 15.84 -5.45
C LEU A 248 13.77 15.93 -6.66
N ALA A 249 14.45 17.06 -6.84
CA ALA A 249 15.36 17.28 -7.96
C ALA A 249 16.63 16.42 -7.88
N LYS A 250 17.06 16.03 -6.68
CA LYS A 250 18.33 15.33 -6.43
C LYS A 250 18.14 13.92 -5.87
N LEU A 251 16.92 13.43 -5.70
CA LEU A 251 16.68 12.08 -5.23
C LEU A 251 17.32 11.08 -6.19
N SER A 252 17.93 10.03 -5.64
CA SER A 252 18.60 9.01 -6.43
C SER A 252 17.68 8.40 -7.49
N LYS A 253 18.28 8.13 -8.66
CA LYS A 253 17.63 7.36 -9.72
C LYS A 253 17.38 5.93 -9.22
N LEU A 254 16.40 5.27 -9.82
CA LEU A 254 16.11 3.87 -9.51
C LEU A 254 17.31 3.00 -9.87
N PRO A 255 17.79 2.12 -8.96
CA PRO A 255 18.93 1.26 -9.24
C PRO A 255 18.57 0.24 -10.30
N GLN A 256 19.44 0.07 -11.29
CA GLN A 256 19.22 -0.84 -12.41
C GLN A 256 20.52 -1.51 -12.84
N GLU A 257 20.42 -2.77 -13.25
CA GLU A 257 21.52 -3.55 -13.82
C GLU A 257 20.96 -4.55 -14.82
N GLY A 258 21.68 -4.84 -15.91
CA GLY A 258 21.23 -5.81 -16.93
C GLY A 258 19.90 -5.46 -17.61
N GLY A 259 19.47 -4.19 -17.56
CA GLY A 259 18.20 -3.72 -18.12
C GLY A 259 16.97 -4.03 -17.27
N VAL A 260 17.13 -4.41 -16.00
CA VAL A 260 16.05 -4.54 -15.00
C VAL A 260 16.32 -3.63 -13.81
N TYR A 261 15.29 -3.29 -13.04
CA TYR A 261 15.47 -2.62 -11.75
C TYR A 261 15.97 -3.61 -10.70
N LEU A 262 16.90 -3.19 -9.85
CA LEU A 262 17.33 -3.96 -8.68
C LEU A 262 16.34 -3.81 -7.53
N ALA A 263 16.41 -4.69 -6.52
CA ALA A 263 15.63 -4.48 -5.29
C ALA A 263 16.09 -3.22 -4.54
N THR A 264 17.41 -3.00 -4.49
CA THR A 264 18.08 -1.89 -3.81
C THR A 264 19.45 -1.63 -4.45
N GLU A 265 19.94 -0.38 -4.44
CA GLU A 265 21.25 -0.03 -5.03
C GLU A 265 22.42 -0.78 -4.37
N SER A 266 22.30 -1.12 -3.09
CA SER A 266 23.30 -1.89 -2.35
C SER A 266 23.35 -3.38 -2.66
N ALA A 267 22.43 -3.90 -3.49
CA ALA A 267 22.33 -5.33 -3.81
C ALA A 267 22.36 -5.57 -5.33
N PRO A 268 23.52 -5.43 -5.99
CA PRO A 268 23.67 -5.76 -7.42
C PRO A 268 23.34 -7.22 -7.71
N ASP A 269 23.48 -8.10 -6.72
CA ASP A 269 23.16 -9.53 -6.77
C ASP A 269 21.67 -9.84 -6.47
N SER A 270 20.78 -8.84 -6.50
CA SER A 270 19.33 -8.96 -6.20
C SER A 270 18.66 -10.20 -6.80
N TYR A 271 19.07 -10.59 -8.01
CA TYR A 271 18.48 -11.71 -8.76
C TYR A 271 19.41 -12.91 -8.95
N THR A 272 20.65 -12.85 -8.47
CA THR A 272 21.60 -13.97 -8.53
C THR A 272 21.80 -14.63 -7.17
N ASN A 273 21.53 -13.90 -6.09
CA ASN A 273 21.56 -14.42 -4.73
C ASN A 273 20.21 -15.05 -4.36
N PRO A 274 20.15 -16.37 -4.08
CA PRO A 274 18.90 -17.03 -3.73
C PRO A 274 18.20 -16.44 -2.50
N GLU A 275 18.94 -15.85 -1.56
CA GLU A 275 18.39 -15.24 -0.35
C GLU A 275 17.60 -13.96 -0.63
N PHE A 276 17.99 -13.23 -1.68
CA PHE A 276 17.34 -11.98 -2.09
C PHE A 276 16.18 -12.20 -3.07
N LYS A 277 15.91 -13.46 -3.45
CA LYS A 277 14.75 -13.87 -4.26
C LYS A 277 13.63 -14.52 -3.43
N THR A 278 13.64 -14.29 -2.12
CA THR A 278 12.58 -14.75 -1.21
C THR A 278 11.85 -13.56 -0.64
N ASP A 279 10.74 -13.82 0.05
CA ASP A 279 9.91 -12.80 0.68
C ASP A 279 9.30 -11.86 -0.38
N HIS A 280 8.99 -10.62 -0.02
CA HIS A 280 8.24 -9.73 -0.88
C HIS A 280 9.04 -9.27 -2.13
N PRO A 281 8.51 -9.43 -3.36
CA PRO A 281 9.10 -8.84 -4.56
C PRO A 281 8.80 -7.34 -4.64
N SER A 282 9.22 -6.57 -3.62
CA SER A 282 8.81 -5.17 -3.41
C SER A 282 9.12 -4.25 -4.58
N VAL A 283 10.13 -4.56 -5.40
CA VAL A 283 10.43 -3.86 -6.67
C VAL A 283 9.20 -3.73 -7.57
N LEU A 284 8.27 -4.69 -7.54
CA LEU A 284 7.02 -4.64 -8.29
C LEU A 284 6.11 -3.50 -7.81
N GLY A 285 6.14 -3.18 -6.52
CA GLY A 285 5.41 -2.08 -5.90
C GLY A 285 5.73 -0.71 -6.48
N ALA A 286 6.90 -0.55 -7.09
CA ALA A 286 7.33 0.68 -7.77
C ALA A 286 6.42 1.09 -8.95
N LEU A 287 5.68 0.16 -9.54
CA LEU A 287 4.64 0.45 -10.54
C LEU A 287 3.30 -0.28 -10.26
N GLY A 288 3.25 -1.21 -9.31
CA GLY A 288 2.01 -1.86 -8.90
C GLY A 288 1.21 -0.97 -7.95
N ILE A 289 1.77 -0.72 -6.77
CA ILE A 289 1.18 0.11 -5.72
C ILE A 289 1.24 1.58 -6.12
N MET A 290 2.41 2.01 -6.61
CA MET A 290 2.66 3.41 -6.97
C MET A 290 2.25 3.70 -8.41
N PRO A 291 1.77 4.92 -8.69
CA PRO A 291 1.58 5.36 -10.07
C PRO A 291 2.91 5.62 -10.75
N ALA A 292 2.86 5.78 -12.07
CA ALA A 292 4.00 6.28 -12.82
C ALA A 292 4.33 7.71 -12.35
N THR A 293 5.54 7.91 -11.81
CA THR A 293 6.03 9.22 -11.33
C THR A 293 6.94 9.90 -12.35
N GLY A 294 7.25 9.22 -13.46
CA GLY A 294 8.30 9.59 -14.41
C GLY A 294 9.69 9.07 -14.04
N GLN A 295 9.86 8.45 -12.85
CA GLN A 295 11.11 7.77 -12.49
C GLN A 295 11.22 6.37 -13.11
N GLN A 296 10.08 5.71 -13.31
CA GLN A 296 10.01 4.38 -13.88
C GLN A 296 10.02 4.44 -15.41
N ASP A 297 10.84 3.61 -16.03
CA ASP A 297 10.79 3.28 -17.44
C ASP A 297 9.90 2.04 -17.64
N ALA A 298 8.90 2.17 -18.50
CA ALA A 298 7.89 1.13 -18.69
C ALA A 298 8.50 -0.18 -19.24
N ALA A 299 9.46 -0.10 -20.15
CA ALA A 299 10.10 -1.27 -20.73
C ALA A 299 11.00 -2.00 -19.71
N THR A 300 11.72 -1.25 -18.89
CA THR A 300 12.54 -1.77 -17.79
C THR A 300 11.66 -2.43 -16.72
N MET A 301 10.56 -1.79 -16.34
CA MET A 301 9.63 -2.39 -15.39
C MET A 301 8.97 -3.66 -15.94
N ARG A 302 8.67 -3.71 -17.24
CA ARG A 302 8.17 -4.91 -17.89
C ARG A 302 9.18 -6.07 -17.85
N ARG A 303 10.45 -5.81 -18.19
CA ARG A 303 11.51 -6.84 -18.07
C ARG A 303 11.72 -7.28 -16.62
N THR A 304 11.62 -6.34 -15.67
CA THR A 304 11.71 -6.62 -14.23
C THR A 304 10.56 -7.53 -13.78
N PHE A 305 9.34 -7.23 -14.22
CA PHE A 305 8.17 -8.09 -13.97
C PHE A 305 8.37 -9.49 -14.55
N ASP A 306 8.79 -9.62 -15.81
CA ASP A 306 8.98 -10.91 -16.46
C ASP A 306 10.07 -11.75 -15.75
N LEU A 307 11.14 -11.11 -15.25
CA LEU A 307 12.18 -11.76 -14.44
C LEU A 307 11.63 -12.28 -13.11
N VAL A 308 10.97 -11.42 -12.33
CA VAL A 308 10.36 -11.79 -11.05
C VAL A 308 9.31 -12.88 -11.25
N TRP A 309 8.44 -12.76 -12.27
CA TRP A 309 7.45 -13.77 -12.61
C TRP A 309 8.06 -15.16 -12.79
N LYS A 310 9.22 -15.22 -13.45
CA LYS A 310 9.90 -16.47 -13.81
C LYS A 310 10.74 -17.07 -12.67
N ASP A 311 11.45 -16.23 -11.91
CA ASP A 311 12.59 -16.69 -11.08
C ASP A 311 12.48 -16.29 -9.59
N TRP A 312 11.32 -15.82 -9.14
CA TRP A 312 11.06 -15.58 -7.72
C TRP A 312 10.73 -16.87 -6.97
N SER A 313 11.11 -16.94 -5.68
CA SER A 313 10.73 -18.07 -4.81
C SER A 313 9.29 -17.88 -4.31
N TRP A 314 8.32 -18.09 -5.20
CA TRP A 314 6.90 -17.87 -4.91
C TRP A 314 6.38 -18.66 -3.70
N ASP A 315 6.97 -19.81 -3.35
CA ASP A 315 6.63 -20.58 -2.14
C ASP A 315 7.05 -19.89 -0.82
N LYS A 316 7.81 -18.80 -0.91
CA LYS A 316 8.33 -18.01 0.22
C LYS A 316 7.82 -16.56 0.21
N THR A 317 6.67 -16.31 -0.42
CA THR A 317 5.99 -15.01 -0.43
C THR A 317 4.84 -14.98 0.55
N TRP A 318 4.28 -13.79 0.79
CA TRP A 318 3.13 -13.54 1.65
C TRP A 318 1.90 -13.12 0.85
N GLY A 319 0.74 -13.12 1.51
CA GLY A 319 -0.55 -12.92 0.85
C GLY A 319 -0.73 -11.60 0.10
N TRP A 320 -0.07 -10.51 0.51
CA TRP A 320 -0.17 -9.21 -0.18
C TRP A 320 0.73 -9.12 -1.44
N ASP A 321 1.67 -10.05 -1.62
CA ASP A 321 2.57 -10.08 -2.78
C ASP A 321 1.82 -10.37 -4.10
N PHE A 322 0.75 -11.16 -4.03
CA PHE A 322 -0.05 -11.54 -5.19
C PHE A 322 -0.89 -10.37 -5.73
N PRO A 323 -1.60 -9.59 -4.88
CA PRO A 323 -2.17 -8.31 -5.30
C PRO A 323 -1.15 -7.32 -5.84
N MET A 324 0.03 -7.18 -5.21
CA MET A 324 1.09 -6.31 -5.73
C MET A 324 1.49 -6.71 -7.15
N THR A 325 1.75 -8.00 -7.35
CA THR A 325 2.11 -8.58 -8.64
C THR A 325 1.00 -8.37 -9.68
N SER A 326 -0.27 -8.55 -9.28
CA SER A 326 -1.43 -8.29 -10.13
C SER A 326 -1.50 -6.83 -10.58
N MET A 327 -1.28 -5.89 -9.67
CA MET A 327 -1.30 -4.47 -10.00
C MET A 327 -0.19 -4.10 -10.99
N THR A 328 1.02 -4.64 -10.80
CA THR A 328 2.13 -4.42 -11.73
C THR A 328 1.89 -5.06 -13.09
N ALA A 329 1.33 -6.28 -13.14
CA ALA A 329 0.94 -6.93 -14.38
C ALA A 329 -0.05 -6.06 -15.17
N ASN A 330 -1.08 -5.54 -14.49
CA ASN A 330 -2.05 -4.63 -15.09
C ASN A 330 -1.36 -3.37 -15.68
N ARG A 331 -0.56 -2.65 -14.89
CA ARG A 331 0.13 -1.43 -15.35
C ARG A 331 1.16 -1.67 -16.46
N THR A 332 1.62 -2.91 -16.63
CA THR A 332 2.56 -3.31 -17.69
C THR A 332 1.86 -3.96 -18.90
N GLY A 333 0.52 -3.87 -18.97
CA GLY A 333 -0.27 -4.32 -20.11
C GLY A 333 -0.44 -5.84 -20.18
N LEU A 334 -0.47 -6.52 -19.04
CA LEU A 334 -0.61 -7.98 -18.91
C LEU A 334 -1.89 -8.37 -18.14
N PRO A 335 -3.08 -8.17 -18.70
CA PRO A 335 -4.34 -8.47 -18.01
C PRO A 335 -4.49 -9.95 -17.64
N ASP A 336 -4.01 -10.88 -18.48
CA ASP A 336 -4.04 -12.31 -18.15
C ASP A 336 -3.16 -12.63 -16.92
N LYS A 337 -1.98 -12.00 -16.84
CA LYS A 337 -1.09 -12.15 -15.68
C LYS A 337 -1.61 -11.48 -14.43
N ALA A 338 -2.43 -10.44 -14.56
CA ALA A 338 -3.09 -9.82 -13.41
C ALA A 338 -4.03 -10.83 -12.73
N VAL A 339 -4.87 -11.52 -13.52
CA VAL A 339 -5.72 -12.60 -13.00
C VAL A 339 -4.89 -13.79 -12.49
N ASP A 340 -3.87 -14.22 -13.23
CA ASP A 340 -3.00 -15.33 -12.81
C ASP A 340 -2.30 -15.04 -11.48
N ALA A 341 -1.85 -13.81 -11.24
CA ALA A 341 -1.24 -13.42 -9.98
C ALA A 341 -2.20 -13.62 -8.80
N LEU A 342 -3.45 -13.12 -8.92
CA LEU A 342 -4.47 -13.24 -7.88
C LEU A 342 -4.93 -14.68 -7.61
N LEU A 343 -4.67 -15.61 -8.54
CA LEU A 343 -5.08 -17.01 -8.45
C LEU A 343 -3.91 -18.00 -8.49
N MET A 344 -2.68 -17.49 -8.36
CA MET A 344 -1.46 -18.30 -8.38
C MET A 344 -1.54 -19.40 -7.32
N PRO A 345 -1.27 -20.69 -7.66
CA PRO A 345 -1.49 -21.83 -6.77
C PRO A 345 -0.36 -21.97 -5.73
N VAL A 346 -0.25 -20.95 -4.87
CA VAL A 346 0.72 -20.87 -3.78
C VAL A 346 -0.04 -20.85 -2.45
N ARG A 347 0.53 -21.50 -1.42
CA ARG A 347 -0.08 -21.59 -0.08
C ARG A 347 -0.53 -20.23 0.44
N THR A 348 0.35 -19.23 0.41
CA THR A 348 0.09 -17.88 0.94
C THR A 348 -0.89 -17.06 0.09
N ASN A 349 -1.29 -17.55 -1.10
CA ASN A 349 -2.38 -17.02 -1.92
C ASN A 349 -3.70 -17.78 -1.75
N THR A 350 -3.80 -18.65 -0.74
CA THR A 350 -5.02 -19.43 -0.48
C THR A 350 -6.04 -18.58 0.25
N TYR A 351 -7.30 -18.63 -0.20
CA TYR A 351 -8.44 -18.00 0.46
C TYR A 351 -9.38 -19.08 0.97
N LEU A 352 -9.49 -19.20 2.28
CA LEU A 352 -10.31 -20.23 2.95
C LEU A 352 -11.79 -20.12 2.55
N PRO A 353 -12.63 -21.14 2.85
CA PRO A 353 -14.07 -21.03 2.69
C PRO A 353 -14.68 -19.83 3.43
N SER A 354 -14.08 -19.44 4.56
CA SER A 354 -14.44 -18.23 5.32
C SER A 354 -14.02 -16.92 4.65
N GLY A 355 -13.24 -16.99 3.57
CA GLY A 355 -12.72 -15.85 2.81
C GLY A 355 -11.37 -15.32 3.30
N HIS A 356 -10.92 -15.71 4.49
CA HIS A 356 -9.64 -15.24 5.00
C HIS A 356 -8.49 -15.76 4.14
N ASN A 357 -7.54 -14.88 3.83
CA ASN A 357 -6.29 -15.28 3.21
C ASN A 357 -5.42 -16.01 4.25
N TYR A 358 -4.98 -17.23 3.92
CA TYR A 358 -4.22 -18.12 4.79
C TYR A 358 -2.72 -18.02 4.47
N GLN A 359 -1.87 -17.98 5.51
CA GLN A 359 -0.41 -17.99 5.33
C GLN A 359 0.17 -19.35 5.76
N GLU A 360 0.12 -19.63 7.06
CA GLU A 360 0.70 -20.83 7.66
C GLU A 360 0.12 -21.10 9.05
N GLY A 361 0.57 -22.16 9.73
CA GLY A 361 0.02 -22.60 11.02
C GLY A 361 0.03 -21.51 12.10
N ARG A 362 1.12 -20.75 12.23
CA ARG A 362 1.23 -19.66 13.22
C ARG A 362 0.45 -18.39 12.84
N LEU A 363 0.03 -18.29 11.58
CA LEU A 363 -0.69 -17.16 11.03
C LEU A 363 -1.78 -17.66 10.07
N PRO A 364 -2.86 -18.23 10.63
CA PRO A 364 -3.89 -18.88 9.83
C PRO A 364 -4.79 -17.89 9.08
N ILE A 365 -4.69 -16.59 9.40
CA ILE A 365 -5.48 -15.50 8.80
C ILE A 365 -4.55 -14.32 8.53
N TYR A 366 -4.74 -13.65 7.39
CA TYR A 366 -3.93 -12.52 6.99
C TYR A 366 -4.70 -11.52 6.13
N LEU A 367 -5.21 -10.46 6.77
CA LEU A 367 -6.08 -9.50 6.09
C LEU A 367 -5.38 -8.55 5.10
N PRO A 368 -4.05 -8.30 5.16
CA PRO A 368 -3.36 -7.58 4.09
C PRO A 368 -3.58 -8.22 2.71
N GLY A 369 -3.64 -9.55 2.63
CA GLY A 369 -4.00 -10.25 1.38
C GLY A 369 -5.41 -9.89 0.90
N ASN A 370 -6.40 -9.92 1.81
CA ASN A 370 -7.80 -9.58 1.49
C ASN A 370 -7.98 -8.14 1.02
N GLY A 371 -7.41 -7.16 1.73
CA GLY A 371 -7.54 -5.75 1.35
C GLY A 371 -6.70 -5.42 0.09
N GLY A 372 -5.52 -6.03 -0.05
CA GLY A 372 -4.73 -5.97 -1.28
C GLY A 372 -5.49 -6.49 -2.49
N LEU A 373 -6.15 -7.64 -2.39
CA LEU A 373 -6.99 -8.19 -3.45
C LEU A 373 -8.05 -7.18 -3.92
N LEU A 374 -8.74 -6.53 -2.97
CA LEU A 374 -9.74 -5.51 -3.29
C LEU A 374 -9.11 -4.31 -4.00
N ALA A 375 -7.94 -3.84 -3.56
CA ALA A 375 -7.22 -2.76 -4.24
C ALA A 375 -6.83 -3.16 -5.68
N ALA A 376 -6.30 -4.38 -5.88
CA ALA A 376 -5.94 -4.90 -7.18
C ALA A 376 -7.15 -5.02 -8.12
N VAL A 377 -8.28 -5.54 -7.64
CA VAL A 377 -9.50 -5.66 -8.46
C VAL A 377 -10.06 -4.28 -8.82
N ALA A 378 -9.97 -3.28 -7.92
CA ALA A 378 -10.34 -1.91 -8.25
C ALA A 378 -9.47 -1.34 -9.38
N LEU A 379 -8.15 -1.55 -9.33
CA LEU A 379 -7.24 -1.18 -10.41
C LEU A 379 -7.53 -1.92 -11.72
N MET A 380 -7.85 -3.22 -11.65
CA MET A 380 -8.16 -4.03 -12.84
C MET A 380 -9.43 -3.55 -13.54
N CYS A 381 -10.45 -3.14 -12.77
CA CYS A 381 -11.75 -2.71 -13.28
C CYS A 381 -11.78 -1.22 -13.63
N ALA A 382 -11.58 -0.34 -12.64
CA ALA A 382 -11.67 1.11 -12.82
C ALA A 382 -10.43 1.71 -13.50
N GLY A 383 -9.29 1.02 -13.42
CA GLY A 383 -8.02 1.51 -13.93
C GLY A 383 -7.35 2.51 -13.01
N TYR A 384 -6.47 3.30 -13.62
CA TYR A 384 -5.67 4.32 -12.98
C TYR A 384 -5.69 5.62 -13.80
N ASP A 385 -5.14 6.70 -13.25
CA ASP A 385 -5.03 7.96 -13.96
C ASP A 385 -4.21 7.78 -15.25
N GLY A 386 -4.80 8.14 -16.40
CA GLY A 386 -4.18 7.92 -17.72
C GLY A 386 -4.23 6.48 -18.25
N ALA A 387 -4.99 5.56 -17.63
CA ALA A 387 -5.18 4.21 -18.17
C ALA A 387 -5.71 4.24 -19.62
N PRO A 388 -5.12 3.45 -20.54
CA PRO A 388 -5.40 3.56 -21.98
C PRO A 388 -6.76 2.95 -22.39
N THR A 389 -7.33 2.09 -21.55
CA THR A 389 -8.57 1.37 -21.83
C THR A 389 -9.44 1.29 -20.57
N ALA A 390 -10.74 1.06 -20.77
CA ALA A 390 -11.59 0.58 -19.67
C ALA A 390 -11.14 -0.83 -19.26
N ASN A 391 -11.33 -1.19 -17.99
CA ASN A 391 -11.02 -2.52 -17.46
C ASN A 391 -9.59 -3.01 -17.81
N PRO A 392 -8.53 -2.21 -17.58
CA PRO A 392 -7.20 -2.48 -18.12
C PRO A 392 -6.56 -3.79 -17.62
N GLY A 393 -7.02 -4.29 -16.47
CA GLY A 393 -6.53 -5.55 -15.90
C GLY A 393 -7.43 -6.75 -16.16
N ILE A 394 -8.45 -6.63 -17.01
CA ILE A 394 -9.41 -7.70 -17.29
C ILE A 394 -9.08 -8.34 -18.65
N PRO A 395 -8.95 -9.69 -18.72
CA PRO A 395 -8.72 -10.39 -19.97
C PRO A 395 -9.77 -10.09 -21.04
N LYS A 396 -9.38 -10.04 -22.32
CA LYS A 396 -10.29 -9.70 -23.44
C LYS A 396 -11.52 -10.61 -23.56
N GLY A 397 -11.43 -11.86 -23.08
CA GLY A 397 -12.53 -12.83 -23.09
C GLY A 397 -13.44 -12.80 -21.86
N TRP A 398 -13.16 -11.92 -20.89
CA TRP A 398 -13.94 -11.83 -19.66
C TRP A 398 -14.99 -10.72 -19.78
N THR A 399 -16.23 -11.05 -19.43
CA THR A 399 -17.32 -10.08 -19.34
C THR A 399 -17.46 -9.67 -17.88
N VAL A 400 -17.13 -8.41 -17.58
CA VAL A 400 -17.22 -7.83 -16.24
C VAL A 400 -18.16 -6.63 -16.23
N LYS A 401 -18.93 -6.51 -15.16
CA LYS A 401 -19.67 -5.29 -14.81
C LYS A 401 -19.20 -4.81 -13.46
N TRP A 402 -19.12 -3.50 -13.28
CA TRP A 402 -18.82 -2.93 -11.98
C TRP A 402 -19.43 -1.55 -11.86
N GLU A 403 -19.64 -1.13 -10.62
CA GLU A 403 -20.09 0.22 -10.27
C GLU A 403 -19.33 0.70 -9.03
N GLY A 404 -19.37 2.01 -8.76
CA GLY A 404 -18.89 2.60 -7.50
C GLY A 404 -17.39 2.44 -7.21
N LEU A 405 -16.58 2.02 -8.18
CA LEU A 405 -15.12 1.96 -8.05
C LEU A 405 -14.47 3.27 -8.51
N SER A 406 -13.36 3.61 -7.88
CA SER A 406 -12.55 4.80 -8.18
C SER A 406 -11.21 4.40 -8.78
N LYS A 407 -10.71 5.22 -9.71
CA LYS A 407 -9.37 5.06 -10.28
C LYS A 407 -8.29 5.23 -9.21
N MET A 408 -7.30 4.33 -9.23
CA MET A 408 -6.04 4.58 -8.52
C MET A 408 -5.32 5.77 -9.15
N PRO A 409 -4.45 6.46 -8.39
CA PRO A 409 -3.55 7.46 -8.96
C PRO A 409 -2.69 6.92 -10.11
#